data_AF-A0A0W1IGH6-F1
#
_entry.id   AF-A0A0W1IGH6-F1
#
_cell.length_a   1.000
_cell.length_b   1.000
_cell.length_c   1.000
_cell.angle_alpha   90.00
_cell.angle_beta   90.00
_cell.angle_gamma   90.00
#
_symmetry.space_group_name_H-M   'P 1'
#
loop_
_entity.id
_entity.type
_entity.pdbx_description
1 polymer ?
#
loop_
_entity_poly.entity_id
_entity_poly.type
_entity_poly.pdbx_seq_one_letter_code
_entity_poly.pdbx_strand_id
1 'polypeptide(L)' 'MRTDLDHLPANKQRELERVKAIIFEEFEDAIALGTMGWKKKGRIDKIILYGSYARGGWVDEPHTAKGYRSDFDLLIGLS' A
#
# COMPACT_ATOMS: atom_id res chain seq x y z
N MET A 1 9.73 -0.84 14.87
CA MET A 1 8.80 -1.04 13.74
C MET A 1 9.49 -2.00 12.79
N ARG A 2 8.83 -3.08 12.34
CA ARG A 2 9.42 -3.94 11.29
C ARG A 2 9.50 -3.14 10.00
N THR A 3 10.58 -3.33 9.26
CA THR A 3 10.80 -2.68 7.96
C THR A 3 10.81 -3.69 6.81
N ASP A 4 10.79 -4.98 7.14
CA ASP A 4 10.67 -6.12 6.24
C ASP A 4 9.22 -6.58 6.07
N LEU A 5 8.97 -7.34 5.00
CA LEU A 5 7.70 -8.00 4.70
C LEU A 5 7.81 -9.53 4.75
N ASP A 6 8.88 -10.08 5.33
CA ASP A 6 9.20 -11.52 5.30
C ASP A 6 8.17 -12.38 6.04
N HIS A 7 7.35 -11.78 6.90
CA HIS A 7 6.21 -12.45 7.54
C HIS A 7 5.01 -12.65 6.62
N LEU A 8 4.99 -12.00 5.45
CA LEU A 8 3.95 -12.20 4.44
C LEU A 8 4.37 -13.30 3.46
N PRO A 9 3.42 -14.12 2.98
CA PRO A 9 3.66 -15.01 1.86
C PRO A 9 4.15 -14.25 0.60
N ALA A 10 4.99 -14.90 -0.20
CA ALA A 10 5.63 -14.28 -1.37
C ALA A 10 4.64 -13.69 -2.39
N ASN A 11 3.44 -14.27 -2.54
CA ASN A 11 2.40 -13.69 -3.39
C ASN A 11 1.89 -12.34 -2.87
N LYS A 12 1.68 -12.20 -1.55
CA LYS A 12 1.23 -10.95 -0.93
C LYS A 12 2.34 -9.89 -0.94
N GLN A 13 3.60 -10.29 -0.78
CA GLN A 13 4.73 -9.38 -0.98
C GLN A 13 4.75 -8.80 -2.39
N ARG A 14 4.60 -9.66 -3.43
CA ARG A 14 4.52 -9.19 -4.83
C ARG A 14 3.32 -8.30 -5.10
N GLU A 15 2.17 -8.60 -4.49
CA GLU A 15 0.96 -7.78 -4.58
C GLU A 15 1.20 -6.38 -3.99
N LEU A 16 1.80 -6.29 -2.80
CA LEU A 16 2.17 -5.01 -2.18
C LEU A 16 3.21 -4.24 -2.98
N GLU A 17 4.19 -4.91 -3.56
CA GLU A 17 5.15 -4.27 -4.47
C GLU A 17 4.47 -3.67 -5.69
N ARG A 18 3.46 -4.35 -6.25
CA ARG A 18 2.67 -3.80 -7.35
C ARG A 18 1.81 -2.62 -6.91
N VAL A 19 1.16 -2.70 -5.74
CA VAL A 19 0.38 -1.59 -5.18
C VAL A 19 1.27 -0.37 -4.94
N LYS A 20 2.47 -0.57 -4.38
CA LYS A 20 3.48 0.48 -4.21
C LYS A 20 3.81 1.14 -5.55
N ALA A 21 4.12 0.36 -6.58
CA ALA A 21 4.45 0.89 -7.90
C ALA A 21 3.32 1.76 -8.48
N ILE A 22 2.07 1.30 -8.39
CA ILE A 22 0.89 2.05 -8.86
C ILE A 22 0.75 3.36 -8.07
N ILE A 23 0.91 3.34 -6.74
CA ILE A 23 0.82 4.57 -5.92
C ILE A 23 1.84 5.61 -6.38
N PHE A 24 3.09 5.20 -6.65
CA PHE A 24 4.11 6.12 -7.13
C PHE A 24 3.82 6.66 -8.53
N GLU A 25 3.41 5.79 -9.47
CA GLU A 25 3.04 6.17 -10.84
C GLU A 25 1.89 7.20 -10.85
N GLU A 26 0.78 6.87 -10.19
CA GLU A 26 -0.40 7.75 -10.12
C GLU A 26 -0.11 9.04 -9.36
N PHE A 27 0.76 9.00 -8.35
CA PHE A 27 1.18 10.20 -7.63
C PHE A 27 2.02 11.12 -8.53
N GLU A 28 3.00 10.58 -9.27
CA GLU A 28 3.80 11.36 -10.21
C GLU A 28 2.92 12.03 -11.27
N ASP A 29 1.97 11.28 -11.86
CA ASP A 29 1.01 11.81 -12.83
C ASP A 29 0.14 12.93 -12.22
N ALA A 30 -0.38 12.74 -11.01
CA ALA A 30 -1.19 13.74 -10.32
C ALA A 30 -0.40 15.03 -10.02
N ILE A 31 0.89 14.92 -9.69
CA ILE A 31 1.78 16.05 -9.44
C ILE A 31 2.12 16.77 -10.75
N ALA A 32 2.37 16.03 -11.83
CA ALA A 32 2.68 16.56 -13.16
C ALA A 32 1.50 17.37 -13.75
N LEU A 33 0.27 16.88 -13.54
CA LEU A 33 -0.97 17.54 -13.97
C LEU A 33 -1.41 18.68 -13.03
N GLY A 34 -0.80 18.80 -11.86
CA GLY A 34 -1.12 19.81 -10.85
C GLY A 34 -0.76 21.24 -11.30
N THR A 35 -1.77 22.07 -11.55
CA THR A 35 -1.60 23.48 -11.94
C THR A 35 -1.31 24.43 -10.77
N MET A 36 -1.48 23.99 -9.51
CA MET A 36 -1.17 24.78 -8.31
C MET A 36 0.28 24.58 -7.83
N GLY A 37 1.00 25.68 -7.58
CA GLY A 37 2.44 25.66 -7.29
C GLY A 37 2.89 24.89 -6.03
N TRP A 38 2.01 24.68 -5.05
CA TRP A 38 2.31 23.87 -3.86
C TRP A 38 2.17 22.37 -4.12
N LYS A 39 1.30 21.94 -5.05
CA LYS A 39 1.18 20.54 -5.46
C LYS A 39 2.42 20.06 -6.23
N LYS A 40 3.12 20.94 -6.96
CA LYS A 40 4.31 20.57 -7.75
C LYS A 40 5.53 20.11 -6.93
N LYS A 41 5.49 20.19 -5.60
CA LYS A 41 6.60 19.83 -4.71
C LYS A 41 6.32 18.61 -3.83
N GLY A 42 5.12 18.04 -3.92
CA GLY A 42 4.74 16.89 -3.11
C GLY A 42 5.69 15.72 -3.33
N ARG A 43 6.17 15.09 -2.25
CA ARG A 43 6.95 13.85 -2.30
C ARG A 43 6.32 12.80 -1.39
N ILE A 44 6.32 11.54 -1.80
CA ILE A 44 6.02 10.42 -0.92
C ILE A 44 7.28 10.13 -0.10
N ASP A 45 7.21 10.36 1.21
CA ASP A 45 8.32 10.06 2.13
C ASP A 45 8.26 8.62 2.62
N LYS A 46 7.05 8.12 2.88
CA LYS A 46 6.81 6.80 3.49
C LYS A 46 5.51 6.19 3.02
N ILE A 47 5.53 4.86 2.87
CA ILE A 47 4.35 4.01 2.74
C ILE A 47 4.43 3.00 3.87
N ILE A 48 3.40 2.96 4.72
CA ILE A 48 3.38 2.14 5.93
C ILE A 48 2.21 1.16 5.83
N LEU A 49 2.52 -0.13 5.83
CA LEU A 49 1.53 -1.18 6.02
C LEU A 49 1.16 -1.27 7.51
N TYR A 50 -0.13 -1.17 7.81
CA TYR A 50 -0.68 -1.41 9.14
C TYR A 50 -1.80 -2.46 9.09
N GLY A 51 -2.53 -2.63 10.20
CA GLY A 51 -3.69 -3.51 10.22
C GLY A 51 -3.36 -5.00 10.27
N SER A 52 -4.22 -5.81 9.66
CA SER A 52 -4.22 -7.28 9.79
C SER A 52 -3.00 -7.92 9.11
N TYR A 53 -2.64 -7.47 7.90
CA TYR A 53 -1.45 -7.94 7.17
C TYR A 53 -0.14 -7.53 7.84
N ALA A 54 -0.09 -6.37 8.50
CA ALA A 54 1.10 -5.98 9.28
C ALA A 54 1.32 -6.87 10.51
N ARG A 55 0.24 -7.39 11.11
CA ARG A 55 0.27 -8.16 12.36
C ARG A 55 0.22 -9.67 12.16
N GLY A 56 -0.01 -10.15 10.93
CA GLY A 56 -0.16 -11.58 10.62
C GLY A 56 -1.54 -12.18 10.94
N GLY A 57 -2.54 -11.35 11.26
CA GLY A 57 -3.91 -11.78 11.58
C GLY A 57 -4.91 -11.56 10.45
N TRP A 58 -4.44 -11.55 9.20
CA TRP A 58 -5.26 -11.39 8.00
C TRP A 58 -5.96 -12.70 7.62
N VAL A 59 -7.09 -12.59 6.93
CA VAL A 59 -7.93 -13.71 6.48
C VAL A 59 -8.05 -13.66 4.95
N ASP A 60 -7.95 -14.80 4.28
CA ASP A 60 -8.19 -14.94 2.84
C ASP A 60 -8.85 -16.30 2.59
N GLU A 61 -10.18 -16.33 2.73
CA GLU A 61 -11.01 -17.52 2.68
C GLU A 61 -12.04 -17.43 1.53
N PRO A 62 -11.59 -17.34 0.26
CA PRO A 62 -12.48 -17.16 -0.88
C PRO A 62 -13.39 -18.37 -1.14
N HIS A 63 -13.06 -19.52 -0.56
CA HIS A 63 -13.79 -20.79 -0.74
C HIS A 63 -14.85 -21.06 0.33
N THR A 64 -15.00 -20.20 1.33
CA THR A 64 -16.06 -20.34 2.34
C THR A 64 -17.33 -19.60 1.89
N ALA A 65 -18.49 -20.01 2.41
CA ALA A 65 -19.77 -19.34 2.12
C ALA A 65 -19.79 -17.84 2.49
N LYS A 66 -18.85 -17.40 3.34
CA LYS A 66 -18.71 -16.00 3.77
C LYS A 66 -17.69 -15.21 2.95
N GLY A 67 -16.75 -15.88 2.28
CA GLY A 67 -15.80 -15.23 1.36
C GLY A 67 -14.92 -14.15 1.98
N TYR A 68 -14.57 -14.28 3.27
CA TYR A 68 -13.83 -13.22 3.96
C TYR A 68 -12.44 -13.03 3.37
N ARG A 69 -12.13 -11.78 3.03
CA ARG A 69 -10.81 -11.38 2.58
C ARG A 69 -10.43 -10.07 3.26
N SER A 70 -9.25 -10.05 3.86
CA SER A 70 -8.68 -8.83 4.42
C SER A 70 -8.15 -7.93 3.31
N ASP A 71 -8.29 -6.63 3.53
CA ASP A 71 -7.71 -5.56 2.72
C ASP A 71 -6.32 -5.17 3.21
N PHE A 72 -5.53 -4.50 2.37
CA PHE A 72 -4.30 -3.85 2.80
C PHE A 72 -4.58 -2.46 3.36
N ASP A 73 -4.24 -2.27 4.62
CA ASP A 73 -4.30 -0.96 5.26
C ASP A 73 -2.97 -0.21 5.06
N LEU A 74 -2.98 0.83 4.22
CA LEU A 74 -1.79 1.63 3.90
C LEU A 74 -1.92 3.08 4.38
N LEU A 75 -0.89 3.58 5.03
CA LEU A 75 -0.74 5.00 5.38
C LEU A 75 0.38 5.62 4.55
N ILE A 76 0.09 6.75 3.91
CA ILE A 76 1.04 7.46 3.03
C ILE A 76 1.43 8.79 3.69
N GLY A 77 2.72 8.97 3.94
CA GLY A 77 3.28 10.24 4.40
C GLY A 77 3.76 11.07 3.23
N LEU A 78 3.30 12.31 3.13
CA LEU A 78 3.67 13.26 2.08
C LEU A 78 4.36 14.50 2.68
N SER A 79 5.35 15.03 1.99
CA SER A 79 5.98 16.34 2.27
C SER A 79 5.75 17.34 1.14
#